data_AF-A0A662USY7-F1
#
_entry.id   AF-A0A662USY7-F1
#
_cell.length_a   1.000
_cell.length_b   1.000
_cell.length_c   1.000
_cell.angle_alpha   90.00
_cell.angle_beta   90.00
_cell.angle_gamma   90.00
#
_symmetry.space_group_name_H-M   'P 1'
#
loop_
_entity.id
_entity.type
_entity.pdbx_description
1 polymer ?
#
loop_
_entity_poly.entity_id
_entity_poly.type
_entity_poly.pdbx_seq_one_letter_code
_entity_poly.pdbx_strand_id
1 'polypeptide(L)'
;MPVRYVCRKCGFVLWKFEHVGQDYYGVPTPEEIRRVYGVCPNCKSELAIPSIEDIVIEAIAPKKRLIEAAIAVKAPGRQEVSEQAVTA
;
A
#
# COMPACT_ATOMS: atom_id res chain seq x y z
N MET A 1 -1.84 0.75 -14.20
CA MET A 1 -1.43 -0.17 -13.12
C MET A 1 -0.01 0.16 -12.72
N PRO A 2 0.22 0.85 -11.60
CA PRO A 2 1.58 1.12 -11.16
C PRO A 2 2.17 -0.12 -10.50
N VAL A 3 3.22 -0.70 -11.08
CA VAL A 3 4.06 -1.71 -10.41
C VAL A 3 5.01 -0.99 -9.47
N ARG A 4 5.21 -1.53 -8.25
CA ARG A 4 6.13 -0.96 -7.25
C ARG A 4 7.01 -2.06 -6.68
N TYR A 5 8.31 -1.80 -6.64
CA TYR A 5 9.26 -2.61 -5.88
C TYR A 5 9.45 -1.98 -4.50
N VAL A 6 9.16 -2.73 -3.45
CA VAL A 6 9.15 -2.24 -2.08
C VAL A 6 10.12 -3.06 -1.23
N CYS A 7 10.89 -2.39 -0.38
CA CYS A 7 11.71 -3.06 0.60
C CYS A 7 10.82 -3.76 1.63
N ARG A 8 10.91 -5.09 1.69
CA ARG A 8 10.16 -5.94 2.65
C ARG A 8 10.33 -5.50 4.11
N LYS A 9 11.50 -4.97 4.47
CA LYS A 9 11.85 -4.67 5.88
C LYS A 9 11.38 -3.30 6.35
N CYS A 10 11.35 -2.29 5.49
CA CYS A 10 11.05 -0.90 5.88
C CYS A 10 9.96 -0.22 5.05
N GLY A 11 9.41 -0.88 4.03
CA GLY A 11 8.37 -0.29 3.18
C GLY A 11 8.87 0.76 2.19
N PHE A 12 10.18 1.01 2.10
CA PHE A 12 10.72 1.97 1.16
C PHE A 12 10.49 1.53 -0.29
N VAL A 13 9.97 2.42 -1.13
CA VAL A 13 9.76 2.15 -2.55
C VAL A 13 11.10 2.31 -3.26
N LEU A 14 11.67 1.18 -3.67
CA LEU A 14 12.91 1.15 -4.44
C LEU A 14 12.69 1.73 -5.82
N TRP A 15 11.66 1.25 -6.52
CA TRP A 15 11.34 1.69 -7.87
C TRP A 15 9.83 1.60 -8.12
N LYS A 16 9.34 2.48 -8.99
CA LYS A 16 7.93 2.54 -9.39
C LYS A 16 7.83 2.69 -10.91
N PHE A 17 6.95 1.92 -11.52
CA PHE A 17 6.58 2.10 -12.90
C PHE A 17 5.60 3.26 -13.03
N GLU A 18 6.02 4.36 -13.66
CA GLU A 18 5.19 5.53 -13.94
C GLU A 18 4.79 5.61 -15.41
N HIS A 19 5.75 5.48 -16.33
CA HIS A 19 5.50 5.48 -17.77
C HIS A 19 6.50 4.59 -18.53
N VAL A 20 6.12 4.23 -19.76
CA VAL A 20 7.02 3.51 -20.69
C VAL A 20 8.18 4.44 -21.06
N GLY A 21 9.40 3.89 -21.10
CA GLY A 21 10.60 4.63 -21.48
C GLY A 21 11.20 5.54 -20.41
N GLN A 22 10.84 5.36 -19.13
CA GLN A 22 11.47 6.08 -18.01
C GLN A 22 12.95 5.68 -17.84
N ASP A 23 13.18 4.40 -17.52
CA ASP A 23 14.51 3.83 -17.26
C ASP A 23 14.71 2.52 -18.02
N TYR A 24 13.61 1.82 -18.30
CA TYR A 24 13.58 0.53 -18.99
C TYR A 24 12.49 0.54 -20.06
N TYR A 25 12.65 -0.29 -21.09
CA TYR A 25 11.63 -0.51 -22.12
C TYR A 25 10.33 -1.11 -21.55
N GLY A 26 10.38 -1.70 -20.36
CA GLY A 26 9.25 -2.32 -19.67
C GLY A 26 9.39 -2.32 -18.16
N VAL A 27 8.81 -3.33 -17.51
CA VAL A 27 8.96 -3.54 -16.07
C VAL A 27 10.22 -4.38 -15.84
N PRO A 28 11.24 -3.86 -15.11
CA PRO A 28 12.42 -4.64 -14.77
C PRO A 28 12.01 -5.82 -13.90
N THR A 29 12.74 -6.92 -13.98
CA THR A 29 12.56 -8.09 -13.13
C THR A 29 13.02 -7.81 -11.69
N PRO A 30 12.53 -8.57 -10.70
CA PRO A 30 13.03 -8.44 -9.33
C PRO A 30 14.54 -8.66 -9.21
N GLU A 31 15.13 -9.49 -10.07
CA GLU A 31 16.57 -9.72 -10.08
C GLU A 31 17.35 -8.51 -10.59
N GLU A 32 16.87 -7.82 -11.62
CA GLU A 32 17.46 -6.56 -12.10
C GLU A 32 17.41 -5.48 -11.02
N ILE A 33 16.27 -5.31 -10.35
CA ILE A 33 16.13 -4.38 -9.22
C ILE A 33 17.14 -4.72 -8.11
N ARG A 34 17.29 -6.01 -7.76
CA ARG A 34 18.29 -6.44 -6.77
C ARG A 34 19.71 -6.08 -7.21
N ARG A 35 20.06 -6.29 -8.48
CA ARG A 35 21.41 -5.96 -9.01
C ARG A 35 21.69 -4.45 -9.00
N VAL A 36 20.68 -3.62 -9.24
CA VAL A 36 20.81 -2.16 -9.24
C VAL A 36 21.02 -1.61 -7.83
N TYR A 37 20.21 -2.03 -6.86
CA TYR A 37 20.27 -1.47 -5.50
C TYR A 37 21.24 -2.23 -4.59
N GLY A 38 21.30 -3.56 -4.68
CA GLY A 38 22.06 -4.46 -3.80
C GLY A 38 21.53 -4.48 -2.36
N VAL A 39 21.54 -3.32 -1.71
CA VAL A 39 21.05 -3.03 -0.37
C VAL A 39 19.98 -1.95 -0.41
N CYS A 40 19.06 -1.97 0.56
CA CYS A 40 18.07 -0.90 0.69
C CYS A 40 18.75 0.43 1.06
N PRO A 41 18.52 1.53 0.32
CA PRO A 41 19.15 2.83 0.62
C PRO A 41 18.64 3.42 1.94
N ASN A 42 17.45 3.02 2.41
CA ASN A 42 16.85 3.53 3.64
C ASN A 42 17.31 2.74 4.88
N CYS A 43 17.03 1.43 4.93
CA CYS A 43 17.31 0.60 6.11
C CYS A 43 18.60 -0.23 6.03
N LYS A 44 19.38 -0.11 4.95
CA LYS A 44 20.68 -0.79 4.73
C LYS A 44 20.61 -2.32 4.81
N SER A 45 19.41 -2.90 4.66
CA SER A 45 19.24 -4.34 4.65
C SER A 45 19.49 -4.90 3.26
N GLU A 46 20.07 -6.10 3.18
CA GLU A 46 20.28 -6.79 1.91
C GLU A 46 18.95 -7.12 1.23
N LEU A 47 18.90 -6.89 -0.08
CA LEU A 47 17.72 -7.19 -0.88
C LEU A 47 17.78 -8.64 -1.36
N ALA A 48 16.74 -9.40 -1.04
CA ALA A 48 16.54 -10.76 -1.53
C ALA A 48 15.59 -10.77 -2.73
N ILE A 49 15.63 -11.85 -3.52
CA ILE A 49 14.62 -12.10 -4.55
C ILE A 49 13.31 -12.46 -3.83
N PRO A 50 12.18 -11.79 -4.13
CA PRO A 50 10.91 -12.05 -3.46
C PRO A 50 10.36 -13.45 -3.81
N SER A 51 9.66 -14.08 -2.86
CA SER A 51 8.85 -15.27 -3.14
C SER A 51 7.47 -14.86 -3.69
N ILE A 52 6.69 -15.84 -4.17
CA ILE A 52 5.30 -15.59 -4.62
C ILE A 52 4.43 -15.00 -3.50
N GLU A 53 4.70 -15.35 -2.24
CA GLU A 53 3.95 -14.83 -1.09
C GLU A 53 4.19 -13.34 -0.82
N ASP A 54 5.32 -12.81 -1.29
CA ASP A 54 5.67 -11.40 -1.12
C ASP A 54 5.00 -10.49 -2.17
N ILE A 55 4.31 -11.06 -3.17
CA ILE A 55 3.68 -10.32 -4.27
C ILE A 55 2.24 -9.97 -3.88
N VAL A 56 1.97 -8.66 -3.75
CA VAL A 56 0.63 -8.14 -3.45
C VAL A 56 0.02 -7.53 -4.71
N ILE A 57 -1.18 -8.00 -5.08
CA ILE A 57 -1.98 -7.45 -6.19
C ILE A 57 -3.21 -6.78 -5.59
N GLU A 58 -3.22 -5.44 -5.62
CA GLU A 58 -4.34 -4.64 -5.14
C GLU A 58 -5.19 -4.15 -6.31
N ALA A 59 -6.51 -4.33 -6.21
CA ALA A 59 -7.44 -3.73 -7.15
C ALA A 59 -7.47 -2.21 -6.92
N ILE A 60 -7.30 -1.44 -8.00
CA ILE A 60 -7.48 0.02 -7.94
C ILE A 60 -8.98 0.27 -7.80
N ALA A 61 -9.45 0.45 -6.56
CA ALA A 61 -10.83 0.83 -6.31
C ALA A 61 -11.10 2.18 -7.02
N PRO A 62 -12.23 2.32 -7.74
CA PRO A 62 -12.59 3.61 -8.31
C PRO A 62 -12.71 4.63 -7.17
N LYS A 63 -12.15 5.83 -7.36
CA LYS A 63 -12.09 6.90 -6.35
C LYS A 63 -13.44 7.16 -5.63
N LYS A 64 -14.59 6.92 -6.29
CA LYS A 64 -15.92 7.00 -5.66
C LYS A 64 -16.07 6.12 -4.42
N ARG A 65 -15.61 4.87 -4.47
CA ARG A 65 -15.77 3.90 -3.37
C ARG A 65 -14.88 4.19 -2.15
N LEU A 66 -13.73 4.83 -2.35
CA LEU A 66 -12.83 5.19 -1.25
C LEU A 66 -13.44 6.30 -0.37
N ILE A 67 -14.18 7.23 -0.97
CA ILE A 67 -14.88 8.28 -0.24
C ILE A 67 -16.07 7.67 0.53
N GLU A 68 -16.87 6.82 -0.12
CA GLU A 68 -18.01 6.13 0.51
C GLU A 68 -17.56 5.23 1.68
N ALA A 69 -16.47 4.47 1.52
CA ALA A 69 -15.90 3.65 2.59
C ALA A 69 -15.35 4.49 3.75
N ALA A 70 -14.66 5.61 3.46
CA ALA A 70 -14.15 6.50 4.50
C ALA A 70 -15.28 7.22 5.28
N ILE A 71 -16.41 7.51 4.63
CA ILE A 71 -17.61 8.05 5.30
C ILE A 71 -18.25 6.97 6.19
N ALA A 72 -18.39 5.74 5.70
CA ALA A 72 -18.99 4.64 6.45
C ALA A 72 -18.20 4.27 7.72
N VAL A 73 -16.85 4.29 7.67
CA VAL A 73 -16.00 4.01 8.84
C VAL A 73 -16.12 5.09 9.94
N LYS A 74 -16.57 6.31 9.60
CA LYS A 74 -16.82 7.38 10.57
C LYS A 74 -18.15 7.25 11.33
N ALA A 75 -19.02 6.31 10.96
CA ALA A 75 -20.27 6.04 11.66
C ALA A 75 -20.18 4.73 12.45
N PRO A 76 -19.65 4.77 13.68
CA PRO A 76 -20.26 3.95 14.71
C PRO A 76 -20.41 4.70 16.04
N GLY A 77 -21.64 4.69 16.59
CA GLY A 77 -21.87 4.89 18.02
C GLY A 77 -22.91 5.92 18.42
N ARG A 78 -24.19 5.71 18.08
CA ARG A 78 -25.31 6.26 18.90
C ARG A 78 -25.66 5.19 19.92
N GLN A 79 -25.12 5.30 21.14
CA GLN A 79 -25.64 4.52 22.28
C GLN A 79 -26.93 5.18 22.76
N GLU A 80 -28.02 4.41 22.67
CA GLU A 80 -29.24 4.63 23.42
C GLU A 80 -28.96 4.47 24.91
N VAL A 81 -29.35 5.44 25.73
CA VAL A 81 -29.64 5.22 27.15
C VAL A 81 -30.88 6.02 27.51
N SER A 82 -31.95 5.29 27.77
CA SER A 82 -33.15 5.71 28.49
C SER A 82 -32.86 5.96 29.96
N GLU A 83 -33.47 6.98 30.60
CA GLU A 83 -34.09 6.89 31.94
C GLU A 83 -34.49 8.26 32.51
N GLN A 84 -35.81 8.48 32.57
CA GLN A 84 -36.60 8.88 33.75
C GLN A 84 -36.00 9.86 34.79
N ALA A 85 -36.51 11.10 34.81
CA ALA A 85 -36.84 11.98 35.96
C ALA A 85 -37.16 13.36 35.34
N VAL A 86 -38.30 14.03 35.56
CA VAL A 86 -38.75 14.59 36.84
C VAL A 86 -40.26 14.80 36.75
N THR A 87 -41.01 14.03 37.53
CA THR A 87 -42.27 14.48 38.14
C THR A 87 -41.93 15.24 39.41
N ALA A 88 -42.33 16.51 39.47
CA ALA A 88 -42.79 17.22 40.69
C ALA A 88 -43.31 18.60 40.28
#